data_AF-A0A535NDQ8-F1
#
_entry.id   AF-A0A535NDQ8-F1
#
_cell.length_a   1.000
_cell.length_b   1.000
_cell.length_c   1.000
_cell.angle_alpha   90.00
_cell.angle_beta   90.00
_cell.angle_gamma   90.00
#
_symmetry.space_group_name_H-M   'P 1'
#
loop_
_entity.id
_entity.type
_entity.pdbx_description
1 polymer ?
#
loop_
_entity_poly.entity_id
_entity_poly.type
_entity_poly.pdbx_seq_one_letter_code
_entity_poly.pdbx_strand_id
1 'polypeptide(L)' 'MGVQRLTPEGLFKPTAYSQVVVATGRRLVFVSGQVSMDAEGKLVAPGDFAGQARQVYANLRTALEGAGAKPADVV' A
#
# COMPACT_ATOMS: atom_id res chain seq x y z
N MET A 1 0.56 24.04 -1.00
CA MET A 1 0.46 22.66 -1.53
C MET A 1 0.47 21.71 -0.36
N GLY A 2 -0.59 20.93 -0.16
CA GLY A 2 -0.72 20.04 0.99
C GLY A 2 -0.26 18.62 0.67
N VAL A 3 0.19 17.91 1.69
CA VAL A 3 0.42 16.46 1.65
C VAL A 3 -0.41 15.81 2.74
N GLN A 4 -1.14 14.76 2.39
CA GLN A 4 -1.81 13.89 3.34
C GLN A 4 -1.04 12.57 3.43
N ARG A 5 -0.68 12.16 4.64
CA ARG A 5 -0.02 10.88 4.91
C ARG A 5 -1.02 9.95 5.57
N LEU A 6 -1.07 8.72 5.13
CA LEU A 6 -1.97 7.72 5.70
C LEU A 6 -1.39 6.32 5.62
N THR A 7 -1.81 5.49 6.57
CA THR A 7 -1.65 4.05 6.52
C THR A 7 -3.05 3.43 6.56
N PRO A 8 -3.58 2.99 5.40
CA PRO A 8 -4.87 2.32 5.31
C PRO A 8 -4.99 1.14 6.28
N GLU A 9 -6.21 0.92 6.78
CA GLU A 9 -6.52 -0.25 7.59
C GLU A 9 -6.26 -1.54 6.78
N GLY A 10 -5.74 -2.57 7.44
CA GLY A 10 -5.32 -3.82 6.79
C GLY A 10 -3.91 -3.80 6.22
N LEU A 11 -3.19 -2.68 6.27
CA LEU A 11 -1.75 -2.62 5.98
C LEU A 11 -0.93 -2.56 7.26
N PHE A 12 0.26 -3.17 7.20
CA PHE A 12 1.28 -3.01 8.23
C PHE A 12 1.55 -1.52 8.48
N LYS A 13 1.70 -1.15 9.76
CA LYS A 13 1.97 0.22 10.22
C LYS A 13 3.46 0.40 10.53
N PRO A 14 4.29 0.81 9.55
CA PRO A 14 5.69 1.11 9.77
C PRO A 14 5.89 2.37 10.63
N THR A 15 6.99 2.41 11.38
CA THR A 15 7.39 3.59 12.17
C THR A 15 8.20 4.61 11.35
N ALA A 16 8.84 4.17 10.26
CA ALA A 16 9.81 4.97 9.50
C ALA A 16 9.24 5.64 8.23
N TYR A 17 8.07 5.23 7.76
CA TYR A 17 7.46 5.75 6.53
C TYR A 17 5.92 5.72 6.59
N SER A 18 5.25 6.27 5.59
CA SER A 18 3.79 6.12 5.42
C SER A 18 3.50 5.19 4.26
N GLN A 19 2.52 4.30 4.38
CA GLN A 19 2.16 3.40 3.29
C GLN A 19 1.69 4.17 2.05
N VAL A 20 1.00 5.30 2.27
CA VAL A 20 0.52 6.17 1.19
C VAL A 20 0.72 7.65 1.52
N VAL A 21 1.07 8.43 0.49
CA VAL A 21 1.08 9.90 0.53
C VAL A 21 0.26 10.44 -0.64
N VAL A 22 -0.66 11.38 -0.37
CA VAL A 22 -1.45 12.08 -1.38
C VAL A 22 -1.00 13.53 -1.45
N ALA A 23 -0.49 13.95 -2.62
CA ALA A 23 -0.19 15.35 -2.91
C ALA A 23 -1.44 16.04 -3.45
N THR A 24 -1.87 17.17 -2.85
CA THR A 24 -3.21 17.77 -3.14
C THR A 24 -3.22 18.83 -4.25
N GLY A 25 -2.07 19.20 -4.81
CA GLY A 25 -1.98 20.19 -5.90
C GLY A 25 -2.51 19.64 -7.23
N ARG A 26 -1.67 18.87 -7.94
CA ARG A 26 -2.15 17.88 -8.91
C ARG A 26 -2.24 16.57 -8.13
N ARG A 27 -3.44 15.98 -8.05
CA ARG A 27 -3.66 14.80 -7.21
C ARG A 27 -2.78 13.64 -7.68
N LEU A 28 -1.73 13.35 -6.92
CA LEU A 28 -0.84 12.21 -7.11
C LEU A 28 -0.84 11.36 -5.85
N VAL A 29 -0.91 10.04 -6.03
CA VAL A 29 -0.87 9.06 -4.96
C VAL A 29 0.46 8.33 -5.04
N PHE A 30 1.28 8.49 -4.00
CA PHE A 30 2.55 7.79 -3.87
C PHE A 30 2.34 6.60 -2.93
N VAL A 31 2.43 5.39 -3.46
CA VAL A 31 2.32 4.15 -2.71
C VAL A 31 3.72 3.62 -2.43
N SER A 32 4.03 3.36 -1.17
CA SER A 32 5.30 2.72 -0.79
C SER A 32 5.38 1.30 -1.36
N GLY A 33 6.58 0.76 -1.51
CA GLY A 33 6.77 -0.62 -1.99
C GLY A 33 6.00 -1.61 -1.11
N GLN A 34 5.07 -2.35 -1.72
CA GLN A 34 4.31 -3.38 -1.02
C GLN A 34 5.06 -4.70 -1.04
N VAL A 35 5.05 -5.39 0.09
CA VAL A 35 5.70 -6.68 0.32
C VAL A 35 4.68 -7.69 0.84
N SER A 36 5.03 -8.96 0.87
CA SER A 36 4.17 -10.05 1.34
C SER A 36 4.06 -10.08 2.88
N MET A 37 3.58 -9.00 3.47
CA MET A 37 3.29 -8.88 4.90
C MET A 37 1.78 -8.73 5.14
N ASP A 38 1.30 -9.29 6.24
CA ASP A 38 -0.03 -8.99 6.78
C ASP A 38 -0.05 -7.67 7.58
N ALA A 39 -1.20 -7.32 8.16
CA ALA A 39 -1.38 -6.08 8.92
C ALA A 39 -0.53 -6.06 10.21
N GLU A 40 -0.21 -7.24 10.74
CA GLU A 40 0.63 -7.45 11.91
C GLU A 40 2.13 -7.46 11.57
N GLY A 41 2.49 -7.35 10.28
CA GLY A 41 3.87 -7.33 9.81
C GLY A 41 4.51 -8.71 9.67
N LYS A 42 3.72 -9.79 9.66
CA LYS A 42 4.21 -11.16 9.47
C LYS A 42 4.28 -11.52 7.99
N LEU A 43 5.29 -12.30 7.63
CA LEU A 43 5.45 -12.83 6.28
C LEU A 43 4.28 -13.77 5.93
N VAL A 44 3.63 -13.50 4.80
CA VAL A 44 2.60 -14.36 4.20
C VAL A 44 3.24 -15.23 3.11
N ALA A 45 2.82 -16.50 3.03
CA ALA A 45 3.24 -17.47 2.00
C ALA A 45 4.77 -17.72 1.95
N PRO A 46 5.42 -18.14 3.06
CA PRO A 46 6.85 -18.46 3.05
C PRO A 46 7.14 -19.60 2.08
N GLY A 47 8.10 -19.39 1.17
CA GLY A 47 8.48 -20.38 0.14
C GLY A 47 7.56 -20.47 -1.08
N ASP A 48 6.42 -19.76 -1.10
CA ASP A 48 5.51 -19.70 -2.24
C ASP A 48 5.55 -18.31 -2.88
N PHE A 49 6.30 -18.18 -3.99
CA PHE A 49 6.41 -16.93 -4.74
C PHE A 49 5.05 -16.43 -5.27
N ALA A 50 4.21 -17.34 -5.79
CA ALA A 50 2.92 -16.95 -6.32
C ALA A 50 1.98 -16.46 -5.20
N GLY A 51 2.05 -17.07 -4.02
CA GLY A 51 1.36 -16.64 -2.81
C GLY A 51 1.84 -15.26 -2.33
N GLN A 52 3.14 -15.02 -2.33
CA GLN A 52 3.71 -13.73 -1.99
C GLN A 52 3.29 -12.63 -2.96
N ALA A 53 3.33 -12.91 -4.27
CA ALA A 53 2.85 -11.98 -5.29
C ALA A 53 1.36 -11.64 -5.09
N ARG A 54 0.51 -12.63 -4.80
CA ARG A 54 -0.90 -12.40 -4.48
C ARG A 54 -1.07 -11.48 -3.27
N GLN A 55 -0.28 -11.67 -2.20
CA GLN A 55 -0.32 -10.78 -1.04
C GLN A 55 0.13 -9.36 -1.38
N VAL A 56 1.19 -9.20 -2.17
CA VAL A 56 1.67 -7.89 -2.64
C VAL A 56 0.56 -7.15 -3.40
N TYR A 57 -0.11 -7.81 -4.34
CA TYR A 57 -1.22 -7.20 -5.09
C TYR A 57 -2.44 -6.91 -4.22
N ALA A 58 -2.72 -7.74 -3.21
CA ALA A 58 -3.77 -7.45 -2.22
C ALA A 58 -3.43 -6.18 -1.42
N ASN A 59 -2.20 -6.06 -0.94
CA ASN A 59 -1.74 -4.88 -0.22
C ASN A 59 -1.76 -3.62 -1.09
N LEU A 60 -1.36 -3.71 -2.37
CA LEU A 60 -1.48 -2.61 -3.34
C LEU A 60 -2.92 -2.15 -3.51
N ARG A 61 -3.86 -3.09 -3.61
CA ARG A 61 -5.29 -2.76 -3.69
C ARG A 61 -5.76 -1.99 -2.46
N THR A 62 -5.45 -2.48 -1.26
CA THR A 62 -5.79 -1.80 0.00
C THR A 62 -5.18 -0.40 0.08
N ALA A 63 -3.92 -0.25 -0.35
CA ALA A 63 -3.23 1.05 -0.39
C ALA A 63 -3.96 2.05 -1.30
N LEU A 64 -4.30 1.63 -2.52
CA LEU A 64 -5.02 2.45 -3.50
C LEU A 64 -6.42 2.82 -3.00
N GLU A 65 -7.18 1.85 -2.49
CA GLU A 65 -8.53 2.07 -1.97
C GLU A 65 -8.54 3.06 -0.81
N GLY A 66 -7.58 2.94 0.12
CA GLY A 66 -7.43 3.89 1.23
C GLY A 66 -7.12 5.32 0.78
N ALA A 67 -6.55 5.51 -0.42
CA ALA A 67 -6.34 6.82 -1.02
C ALA A 67 -7.51 7.29 -1.90
N GLY A 68 -8.56 6.47 -2.08
CA GLY A 68 -9.64 6.70 -3.03
C GLY A 68 -9.17 6.59 -4.49
N ALA A 69 -8.30 5.62 -4.79
CA ALA A 69 -7.81 5.28 -6.12
C ALA A 69 -8.12 3.82 -6.45
N LYS A 70 -7.95 3.45 -7.72
CA LYS A 70 -8.21 2.11 -8.25
C LYS A 70 -7.00 1.60 -9.01
N PRO A 71 -6.85 0.27 -9.23
CA PRO A 71 -5.77 -0.27 -10.05
C PRO A 71 -5.70 0.33 -11.47
N ALA A 72 -6.84 0.74 -12.03
CA ALA A 72 -6.91 1.38 -13.34
C ALA A 72 -6.29 2.80 -13.39
N ASP A 73 -6.00 3.41 -12.23
CA ASP A 73 -5.41 4.75 -12.14
C ASP A 73 -3.86 4.73 -12.09
N VAL A 74 -3.25 3.54 -12.10
CA VAL A 74 -1.79 3.35 -12.04
C VAL A 74 -1.15 3.63 -13.40
N VAL A 75 -0.01 4.33 -13.40
CA VAL A 75 0.78 4.72 -14.60
C VAL A 75 2.20 4.18 -14.57
#